data_AF-A0A524DDV5-F1
#
_entry.id   AF-A0A524DDV5-F1
#
_cell.length_a   1.000
_cell.length_b   1.000
_cell.length_c   1.000
_cell.angle_alpha   90.00
_cell.angle_beta   90.00
_cell.angle_gamma   90.00
#
_symmetry.space_group_name_H-M   'P 1'
#
loop_
_entity.id
_entity.type
_entity.pdbx_description
1 polymer ?
#
loop_
_entity_poly.entity_id
_entity_poly.type
_entity_poly.pdbx_seq_one_letter_code
_entity_poly.pdbx_strand_id
1 'polypeptide(L)'
;MKLKNFSIYRQGNFILAAIFIHFVFFGYLSNLYRKEIGYKLLFLYQLIFDPISFIAYVLLFIIIFIMAFRENFFEYGIRNSLWLIPLVIIESWIWVWFLYGTNFLNILILYFGTINGYLSILSLFITHIIAGILGSYVKERYKMYLKKIKSIE
;
A
#
# COMPACT_ATOMS: atom_id res chain seq x y z
N MET A 1 -23.84 26.48 12.72
CA MET A 1 -23.18 25.62 11.71
C MET A 1 -22.48 24.48 12.45
N LYS A 2 -23.07 23.27 12.48
CA LYS A 2 -22.46 22.12 13.18
C LYS A 2 -21.24 21.69 12.36
N LEU A 3 -20.04 22.04 12.82
CA LEU A 3 -18.80 21.42 12.35
C LEU A 3 -18.93 19.92 12.57
N LYS A 4 -19.18 19.21 11.48
CA LYS A 4 -19.27 17.76 11.43
C LYS A 4 -17.91 17.25 11.89
N ASN A 5 -17.83 16.65 13.08
CA ASN A 5 -16.61 16.01 13.60
C ASN A 5 -16.15 14.95 12.60
N PHE A 6 -15.37 15.37 11.61
CA PHE A 6 -14.96 14.57 10.48
C PHE A 6 -13.83 13.68 10.96
N SER A 7 -14.21 12.49 11.46
CA SER A 7 -13.44 11.24 11.45
C SER A 7 -11.89 11.32 11.45
N ILE A 8 -11.27 12.15 12.30
CA ILE A 8 -9.81 12.26 12.44
C ILE A 8 -9.17 10.89 12.65
N TYR A 9 -9.83 10.02 13.43
CA TYR A 9 -9.38 8.65 13.65
C TYR A 9 -9.34 7.80 12.37
N ARG A 10 -10.33 7.95 11.47
CA ARG A 10 -10.44 7.16 10.23
C ARG A 10 -9.41 7.61 9.19
N GLN A 11 -9.21 8.91 9.04
CA GLN A 11 -8.17 9.44 8.15
C GLN A 11 -6.77 9.15 8.71
N GLY A 12 -6.62 9.12 10.04
CA GLY A 12 -5.37 8.80 10.71
C GLY A 12 -4.81 7.41 10.36
N ASN A 13 -5.65 6.38 10.23
CA ASN A 13 -5.20 5.05 9.83
C ASN A 13 -4.63 5.03 8.41
N PHE A 14 -5.32 5.68 7.46
CA PHE A 14 -4.88 5.79 6.08
C PHE A 14 -3.57 6.57 5.97
N ILE A 15 -3.48 7.73 6.65
CA ILE A 15 -2.27 8.55 6.68
C ILE A 15 -1.10 7.78 7.29
N LEU A 16 -1.33 7.05 8.38
CA LEU A 16 -0.29 6.22 8.99
C LEU A 16 0.21 5.12 8.04
N ALA A 17 -0.69 4.48 7.29
CA ALA A 17 -0.32 3.51 6.27
C ALA A 17 0.51 4.14 5.15
N ALA A 18 0.13 5.33 4.69
CA ALA A 18 0.92 6.10 3.71
C ALA A 18 2.33 6.43 4.24
N ILE A 19 2.44 6.88 5.49
CA ILE A 19 3.74 7.13 6.14
C ILE A 19 4.58 5.85 6.21
N PHE A 20 3.98 4.70 6.55
CA PHE A 20 4.72 3.43 6.55
C PHE A 20 5.11 2.97 5.15
N ILE A 21 4.28 3.19 4.13
CA ILE A 21 4.67 2.92 2.75
C ILE A 21 5.91 3.75 2.39
N HIS A 22 5.89 5.04 2.71
CA HIS A 22 7.00 5.94 2.42
C HIS A 22 8.29 5.53 3.17
N PHE A 23 8.24 5.42 4.49
CA PHE A 23 9.46 5.24 5.29
C PHE A 23 9.90 3.78 5.44
N VAL A 24 8.96 2.84 5.53
CA VAL A 24 9.29 1.42 5.75
C VAL A 24 9.43 0.69 4.43
N PHE A 25 8.43 0.75 3.56
CA PHE A 25 8.49 0.02 2.28
C PHE A 25 9.52 0.63 1.33
N PHE A 26 9.40 1.92 0.98
CA PHE A 26 10.40 2.56 0.12
C PHE A 26 11.76 2.76 0.82
N GLY A 27 11.78 2.94 2.15
CA GLY A 27 13.05 2.96 2.90
C GLY A 27 13.79 1.62 2.85
N TYR A 28 13.08 0.49 2.96
CA TYR A 28 13.67 -0.84 2.78
C TYR A 28 14.25 -1.01 1.37
N LEU A 29 13.48 -0.67 0.33
CA LEU A 29 13.95 -0.76 -1.06
C LEU A 29 15.18 0.12 -1.31
N SER A 30 15.18 1.33 -0.75
CA SER A 30 16.29 2.28 -0.85
C SER A 30 17.55 1.74 -0.16
N ASN A 31 17.41 1.11 1.01
CA ASN A 31 18.54 0.53 1.72
C ASN A 31 19.13 -0.69 0.99
N LEU A 32 18.26 -1.53 0.41
CA LEU A 32 18.66 -2.76 -0.28
C LEU A 32 19.38 -2.48 -1.60
N TYR A 33 18.81 -1.64 -2.46
CA TYR A 33 19.33 -1.40 -3.81
C TYR A 33 20.19 -0.13 -3.94
N ARG A 34 20.14 0.76 -2.93
CA ARG A 34 20.87 2.04 -2.94
C ARG A 34 20.58 2.80 -4.26
N LYS A 35 21.62 3.17 -5.01
CA LYS A 35 21.51 3.89 -6.28
C LYS A 35 21.33 2.97 -7.50
N GLU A 36 21.46 1.65 -7.34
CA GLU A 36 21.50 0.69 -8.45
C GLU A 36 20.12 0.11 -8.78
N ILE A 37 19.06 0.61 -8.15
CA ILE A 37 17.68 0.11 -8.33
C ILE A 37 17.17 0.25 -9.78
N GLY A 38 17.80 1.12 -10.58
CA GLY A 38 17.45 1.33 -11.98
C GLY A 38 16.01 1.81 -12.18
N TYR A 39 15.47 1.50 -13.35
CA TYR A 39 14.04 1.68 -13.66
C TYR A 39 13.14 0.60 -13.04
N LYS A 40 13.68 -0.37 -12.30
CA LYS A 40 12.85 -1.36 -11.58
C LYS A 40 11.96 -0.66 -10.54
N LEU A 41 12.41 0.47 -9.99
CA LEU A 41 11.62 1.29 -9.07
C LEU A 41 10.37 1.87 -9.73
N LEU A 42 10.43 2.18 -11.03
CA LEU A 42 9.27 2.61 -11.80
C LEU A 42 8.27 1.46 -11.98
N PHE A 43 8.76 0.23 -12.10
CA PHE A 43 7.95 -0.96 -12.36
C PHE A 43 7.93 -1.90 -11.15
N LEU A 44 7.21 -1.49 -10.10
CA LEU A 44 7.24 -2.12 -8.78
C LEU A 44 7.01 -3.64 -8.77
N TYR A 45 6.29 -4.22 -9.75
CA TYR A 45 6.15 -5.68 -9.83
C TYR A 45 7.50 -6.40 -9.90
N GLN A 46 8.49 -5.77 -10.56
CA GLN A 46 9.85 -6.30 -10.69
C GLN A 46 10.59 -6.31 -9.36
N LEU A 47 10.21 -5.47 -8.40
CA LEU A 47 10.85 -5.42 -7.08
C LEU A 47 10.13 -6.30 -6.07
N ILE A 48 8.79 -6.27 -6.03
CA ILE A 48 8.03 -7.03 -5.05
C ILE A 48 8.11 -8.55 -5.31
N PHE A 49 8.36 -8.99 -6.54
CA PHE A 49 8.53 -10.41 -6.89
C PHE A 49 9.99 -10.82 -7.16
N ASP A 50 10.96 -9.92 -6.99
CA ASP A 50 12.38 -10.31 -7.02
C ASP A 50 12.72 -11.06 -5.73
N PRO A 51 13.31 -12.27 -5.80
CA PRO A 51 13.71 -13.04 -4.62
C PRO A 51 14.57 -12.25 -3.61
N ILE A 52 15.42 -11.34 -4.11
CA ILE A 52 16.30 -10.51 -3.28
C ILE A 52 15.50 -9.51 -2.44
N SER A 53 14.40 -8.99 -3.00
CA SER A 53 13.54 -8.00 -2.35
C SER A 53 12.15 -8.54 -1.97
N PHE A 54 11.98 -9.86 -1.84
CA PHE A 54 10.69 -10.45 -1.46
C PHE A 54 10.16 -9.93 -0.12
N ILE A 55 11.04 -9.54 0.80
CA ILE A 55 10.66 -8.88 2.06
C ILE A 55 9.88 -7.57 1.80
N ALA A 56 10.16 -6.85 0.71
CA ALA A 56 9.41 -5.65 0.35
C ALA A 56 7.93 -5.96 0.08
N TYR A 57 7.63 -7.08 -0.59
CA TYR A 57 6.25 -7.56 -0.75
C TYR A 57 5.59 -7.82 0.59
N VAL A 58 6.27 -8.53 1.50
CA VAL A 58 5.77 -8.84 2.83
C VAL A 58 5.50 -7.57 3.63
N LEU A 59 6.41 -6.58 3.58
CA LEU A 59 6.23 -5.29 4.25
C LEU A 59 5.00 -4.54 3.71
N LEU A 60 4.88 -4.41 2.38
CA LEU A 60 3.74 -3.76 1.75
C LEU A 60 2.43 -4.45 2.15
N PHE A 61 2.42 -5.79 2.07
CA PHE A 61 1.27 -6.60 2.46
C PHE A 61 0.86 -6.37 3.92
N ILE A 62 1.82 -6.39 4.86
CA ILE A 62 1.56 -6.19 6.28
C ILE A 62 1.02 -4.78 6.56
N ILE A 63 1.59 -3.75 5.93
CA ILE A 63 1.13 -2.36 6.11
C ILE A 63 -0.35 -2.24 5.71
N ILE A 64 -0.71 -2.77 4.54
CA ILE A 64 -2.09 -2.75 4.04
C ILE A 64 -3.01 -3.60 4.92
N PHE A 65 -2.55 -4.79 5.32
CA PHE A 65 -3.30 -5.69 6.20
C PHE A 65 -3.63 -5.02 7.54
N ILE A 66 -2.64 -4.39 8.19
CA ILE A 66 -2.82 -3.70 9.47
C ILE A 66 -3.77 -2.52 9.30
N MET A 67 -3.63 -1.74 8.23
CA MET A 67 -4.55 -0.65 7.93
C MET A 67 -5.99 -1.15 7.81
N ALA A 68 -6.23 -2.22 7.05
CA ALA A 68 -7.57 -2.79 6.87
C ALA A 68 -8.12 -3.39 8.17
N PHE A 69 -7.29 -4.09 8.95
CA PHE A 69 -7.66 -4.64 10.25
C PHE A 69 -8.09 -3.57 11.27
N ARG A 70 -7.50 -2.37 11.18
CA ARG A 70 -7.82 -1.25 12.07
C ARG A 70 -9.09 -0.50 11.66
N GLU A 71 -9.65 -0.77 10.48
CA GLU A 71 -10.92 -0.19 10.07
C GLU A 71 -12.12 -0.80 10.79
N ASN A 72 -13.15 0.03 10.98
CA ASN A 72 -14.36 -0.39 11.68
C ASN A 72 -15.31 -1.18 10.80
N PHE A 73 -15.32 -0.97 9.49
CA PHE A 73 -16.21 -1.62 8.55
C PHE A 73 -15.41 -2.36 7.49
N PHE A 74 -15.86 -3.56 7.15
CA PHE A 74 -15.20 -4.45 6.20
C PHE A 74 -14.95 -3.77 4.83
N GLU A 75 -15.98 -3.14 4.27
CA GLU A 75 -15.94 -2.44 2.99
C GLU A 75 -14.98 -1.23 3.00
N TYR A 76 -14.86 -0.54 4.14
CA TYR A 76 -13.95 0.59 4.25
C TYR A 76 -12.49 0.15 4.31
N GLY A 77 -12.17 -1.00 4.91
CA GLY A 77 -10.83 -1.56 4.87
C GLY A 77 -10.36 -1.85 3.44
N ILE A 78 -11.24 -2.47 2.64
CA ILE A 78 -10.95 -2.76 1.21
C ILE A 78 -10.89 -1.47 0.40
N ARG A 79 -11.84 -0.55 0.58
CA ARG A 79 -11.82 0.72 -0.16
C ARG A 79 -10.55 1.52 0.14
N ASN A 80 -10.13 1.59 1.40
CA ASN A 80 -8.92 2.31 1.79
C ASN A 80 -7.66 1.62 1.24
N SER A 81 -7.62 0.29 1.16
CA SER A 81 -6.48 -0.40 0.54
C SER A 81 -6.37 -0.08 -0.94
N LEU A 82 -7.49 -0.02 -1.67
CA LEU A 82 -7.48 0.40 -3.08
C LEU A 82 -7.01 1.84 -3.27
N TRP A 83 -7.33 2.75 -2.36
CA TRP A 83 -6.85 4.14 -2.40
C TRP A 83 -5.34 4.28 -2.15
N LEU A 84 -4.69 3.28 -1.54
CA LEU A 84 -3.22 3.29 -1.38
C LEU A 84 -2.49 2.94 -2.68
N ILE A 85 -3.13 2.27 -3.65
CA ILE A 85 -2.50 1.92 -4.93
C ILE A 85 -1.98 3.16 -5.68
N PRO A 86 -2.81 4.19 -5.97
CA PRO A 86 -2.30 5.39 -6.65
C PRO A 86 -1.22 6.10 -5.83
N LEU A 87 -1.29 6.07 -4.50
CA LEU A 87 -0.26 6.63 -3.63
C LEU A 87 1.08 5.91 -3.80
N VAL A 88 1.09 4.57 -3.74
CA VAL A 88 2.29 3.75 -3.94
C VAL A 88 2.91 4.00 -5.33
N ILE A 89 2.06 4.10 -6.37
CA ILE A 89 2.52 4.37 -7.74
C ILE A 89 3.16 5.77 -7.81
N ILE A 90 2.48 6.80 -7.31
CA ILE A 90 2.98 8.18 -7.33
C ILE A 90 4.29 8.30 -6.54
N GLU A 91 4.40 7.67 -5.37
CA GLU A 91 5.64 7.65 -4.61
C GLU A 91 6.78 6.99 -5.39
N SER A 92 6.52 5.89 -6.10
CA SER A 92 7.53 5.27 -6.96
C SER A 92 8.04 6.22 -8.05
N TRP A 93 7.14 7.00 -8.65
CA TRP A 93 7.49 7.99 -9.68
C TRP A 93 8.28 9.15 -9.11
N ILE A 94 7.89 9.63 -7.92
CA ILE A 94 8.61 10.68 -7.20
C ILE A 94 10.04 10.23 -6.89
N TRP A 95 10.24 9.00 -6.42
CA TRP A 95 11.58 8.48 -6.16
C TRP A 95 12.42 8.35 -7.44
N VAL A 96 11.84 7.85 -8.53
CA VAL A 96 12.52 7.79 -9.84
C VAL A 96 12.91 9.18 -10.31
N TRP A 97 12.02 10.16 -10.16
CA TRP A 97 12.30 11.55 -10.49
C TRP A 97 13.46 12.11 -9.66
N PHE A 98 13.49 11.86 -8.35
CA PHE A 98 14.59 12.30 -7.49
C PHE A 98 15.92 11.62 -7.81
N LEU A 99 15.93 10.33 -8.13
CA LEU A 99 17.16 9.58 -8.40
C LEU A 99 17.80 9.91 -9.75
N TYR A 100 16.98 10.13 -10.79
CA TYR A 100 17.47 10.25 -12.17
C TYR A 100 17.24 11.63 -12.79
N GLY A 101 16.50 12.53 -12.13
CA GLY A 101 16.23 13.89 -12.64
C GLY A 101 15.41 13.92 -13.94
N THR A 102 14.73 12.83 -14.31
CA THR A 102 13.98 12.72 -15.57
C THR A 102 12.69 13.52 -15.55
N ASN A 103 12.32 14.18 -16.64
CA ASN A 103 11.04 14.88 -16.74
C ASN A 103 9.84 13.97 -16.37
N PHE A 104 8.92 14.48 -15.57
CA PHE A 104 7.74 13.74 -15.10
C PHE A 104 6.89 13.19 -16.26
N LEU A 105 6.80 13.94 -17.37
CA LEU A 105 6.10 13.52 -18.58
C LEU A 105 6.72 12.26 -19.22
N ASN A 106 8.05 12.12 -19.17
CA ASN A 106 8.72 10.91 -19.66
C ASN A 106 8.41 9.70 -18.78
N ILE A 107 8.30 9.89 -17.46
CA ILE A 107 7.92 8.83 -16.51
C ILE A 107 6.51 8.33 -16.82
N LEU A 108 5.56 9.25 -17.05
CA LEU A 108 4.18 8.91 -17.42
C LEU A 108 4.11 8.11 -18.73
N ILE A 109 4.76 8.62 -19.78
CA ILE A 109 4.79 7.93 -21.08
C ILE A 109 5.41 6.55 -20.95
N LEU A 110 6.52 6.42 -20.22
CA LEU A 110 7.19 5.14 -20.04
C LEU A 110 6.34 4.16 -19.24
N TYR A 111 5.68 4.63 -18.18
CA TYR A 111 4.85 3.79 -17.33
C TYR A 111 3.60 3.30 -18.08
N PHE A 112 2.84 4.18 -18.72
CA PHE A 112 1.61 3.79 -19.42
C PHE A 112 1.84 3.27 -20.85
N GLY A 113 3.00 3.54 -21.45
CA GLY A 113 3.35 3.08 -22.80
C GLY A 113 3.95 1.67 -22.84
N THR A 114 4.19 1.03 -21.70
CA THR A 114 4.83 -0.30 -21.63
C THR A 114 4.00 -1.32 -20.87
N ILE A 115 4.11 -2.59 -21.26
CA ILE A 115 3.45 -3.71 -20.56
C ILE A 115 3.86 -3.79 -19.08
N ASN A 116 5.07 -3.37 -18.76
CA ASN A 116 5.62 -3.38 -17.41
C ASN A 116 4.83 -2.47 -16.45
N GLY A 117 4.31 -1.34 -16.92
CA GLY A 117 3.45 -0.49 -16.08
C GLY A 117 2.11 -1.13 -15.79
N TYR A 118 1.49 -1.80 -16.77
CA TYR A 118 0.24 -2.53 -16.56
C TYR A 118 0.43 -3.72 -15.60
N LEU A 119 1.54 -4.46 -15.70
CA LEU A 119 1.89 -5.51 -14.74
C LEU A 119 2.11 -4.95 -13.32
N SER A 120 2.69 -3.75 -13.21
CA SER A 120 2.84 -3.03 -11.93
C SER A 120 1.48 -2.70 -11.32
N ILE A 121 0.57 -2.11 -12.10
CA ILE A 121 -0.80 -1.80 -11.63
C ILE A 121 -1.51 -3.09 -11.18
N LEU A 122 -1.48 -4.14 -12.01
CA LEU A 122 -2.17 -5.40 -11.73
C LEU A 122 -1.64 -6.08 -10.47
N SER A 123 -0.31 -6.15 -10.31
CA SER A 123 0.33 -6.76 -9.14
C SER A 123 0.01 -6.01 -7.85
N LEU A 124 0.04 -4.67 -7.87
CA LEU A 124 -0.35 -3.84 -6.75
C LEU A 124 -1.84 -4.05 -6.43
N PHE A 125 -2.70 -4.08 -7.44
CA PHE A 125 -4.14 -4.29 -7.26
C PHE A 125 -4.44 -5.63 -6.58
N ILE A 126 -3.85 -6.73 -7.06
CA ILE A 126 -3.99 -8.06 -6.45
C ILE A 126 -3.51 -8.05 -5.00
N THR A 127 -2.32 -7.49 -4.76
CA THR A 127 -1.72 -7.44 -3.41
C THR A 127 -2.61 -6.66 -2.43
N HIS A 128 -3.10 -5.49 -2.83
CA HIS A 128 -3.91 -4.62 -1.98
C HIS A 128 -5.31 -5.19 -1.71
N ILE A 129 -5.90 -5.89 -2.67
CA ILE A 129 -7.18 -6.58 -2.48
C ILE A 129 -7.00 -7.74 -1.51
N ILE A 130 -6.02 -8.62 -1.73
CA ILE A 130 -5.81 -9.79 -0.87
C ILE A 130 -5.51 -9.34 0.56
N ALA A 131 -4.58 -8.39 0.75
CA ALA A 131 -4.24 -7.87 2.07
C ALA A 131 -5.43 -7.16 2.74
N GLY A 132 -6.18 -6.36 1.97
CA GLY A 132 -7.35 -5.64 2.45
C GLY A 132 -8.49 -6.57 2.89
N ILE A 133 -8.82 -7.58 2.07
CA ILE A 133 -9.84 -8.60 2.40
C ILE A 133 -9.43 -9.37 3.64
N LEU A 134 -8.19 -9.86 3.71
CA LEU A 134 -7.71 -10.65 4.84
C LEU A 134 -7.69 -9.82 6.13
N GLY A 135 -7.20 -8.58 6.09
CA GLY A 135 -7.20 -7.68 7.24
C GLY A 135 -8.60 -7.43 7.78
N SER A 136 -9.53 -7.08 6.89
CA SER A 136 -10.93 -6.86 7.25
C SER A 136 -11.63 -8.14 7.74
N TYR A 137 -11.36 -9.29 7.12
CA TYR A 137 -11.95 -10.58 7.50
C TYR A 137 -11.51 -11.00 8.91
N VAL A 138 -10.21 -10.92 9.20
CA VAL A 138 -9.65 -11.23 10.53
C VAL A 138 -10.27 -10.32 11.59
N LYS A 139 -10.48 -9.03 11.27
CA LYS A 139 -11.15 -8.09 12.18
C LYS A 139 -12.59 -8.49 12.50
N GLU A 140 -13.38 -8.89 11.51
CA GLU A 140 -14.77 -9.31 11.72
C GLU A 140 -14.84 -10.58 12.58
N ARG A 141 -13.98 -11.57 12.31
CA ARG A 141 -13.88 -12.78 13.13
C ARG A 141 -13.52 -12.45 14.59
N TYR A 142 -12.57 -11.55 14.80
CA TYR A 142 -12.18 -11.10 16.13
C TYR A 142 -13.35 -10.43 16.88
N LYS A 143 -14.13 -9.58 16.22
CA LYS A 143 -15.33 -8.96 16.82
C LYS A 143 -16.40 -9.98 17.20
N MET A 144 -16.64 -10.99 16.36
CA MET A 144 -17.60 -12.07 16.67
C MET A 144 -17.17 -12.85 17.91
N TYR A 145 -15.89 -13.17 18.02
CA TYR A 145 -15.34 -13.85 19.19
C TYR A 145 -15.53 -13.04 20.48
N LEU A 146 -15.21 -11.74 20.46
CA LEU A 146 -15.42 -10.86 21.61
C LEU A 146 -16.89 -10.72 22.01
N LYS A 147 -17.81 -10.67 21.04
CA LYS A 147 -19.26 -10.65 21.32
C LYS A 147 -19.71 -11.92 22.03
N LYS A 148 -19.19 -13.08 21.63
CA LYS A 148 -19.50 -14.37 22.25
C LYS A 148 -19.02 -14.44 23.70
N ILE A 149 -17.83 -13.92 24.01
CA ILE A 149 -17.32 -13.86 25.39
C ILE A 149 -18.24 -12.98 26.26
N LYS A 150 -18.58 -11.77 25.77
CA LYS A 150 -19.44 -10.83 26.50
C LYS A 150 -20.88 -11.31 26.72
N SER A 151 -21.35 -12.29 25.94
CA SER A 151 -22.66 -12.91 26.16
C SER A 151 -22.65 -14.06 27.16
N ILE A 152 -21.46 -14.50 27.59
CA ILE A 152 -21.28 -15.59 28.55
C ILE A 152 -21.01 -15.05 29.96
N GLU A 153 -20.39 -13.86 30.06
CA GLU A 153 -20.30 -13.05 31.30
C GLU A 153 -21.65 -12.39 31.64
#